data_AF-A0A0N4XH41-F1
#
_entry.id   AF-A0A0N4XH41-F1
#
_cell.length_a   1.000
_cell.length_b   1.000
_cell.length_c   1.000
_cell.angle_alpha   90.00
_cell.angle_beta   90.00
_cell.angle_gamma   90.00
#
_symmetry.space_group_name_H-M   'P 1'
#
loop_
_entity.id
_entity.type
_entity.pdbx_description
1 polymer ?
#
loop_
_entity_poly.entity_id
_entity_poly.type
_entity_poly.pdbx_seq_one_letter_code
_entity_poly.pdbx_strand_id
1 'polypeptide(L)'
;MLSFYIQKLREGHAQDRVFDENSWTDVNSSSVDYYAKSKTLAEKAAWDFLDSIKDGNKFKLTCLNPTLVLGPLLIDEEGASISLMRRFLNAQMQAVPELNLACVDVRDVAKAHVEAMRRPESDGQRILITSQPSFWFRDIARILRKEFGPQGFRVPRHQVSYPVLWLYSFFDQEAAACLHRVGHTIRFDNSKAKQLLGIEFRDPAESMVEMGYSLIERGIVKKRPGYTGVPEKYRL
;
A
#
# COMPACT_ATOMS: atom_id res chain seq x y z
N MET A 1 7.68 14.33 11.20
CA MET A 1 6.77 13.19 10.98
C MET A 1 7.32 12.36 9.83
N LEU A 2 7.60 11.09 10.07
CA LEU A 2 8.16 10.18 9.06
C LEU A 2 7.09 9.12 8.74
N SER A 3 6.81 8.94 7.45
CA SER A 3 5.86 7.94 6.94
C SER A 3 6.63 6.71 6.49
N PHE A 4 6.43 5.57 7.16
CA PHE A 4 7.12 4.31 6.84
C PHE A 4 6.16 3.24 6.29
N TYR A 5 6.56 2.60 5.20
CA TYR A 5 5.71 1.69 4.46
C TYR A 5 5.65 0.30 5.12
N ILE A 6 4.47 -0.14 5.56
CA ILE A 6 4.28 -1.33 6.40
C ILE A 6 3.75 -2.57 5.68
N GLN A 7 3.61 -2.52 4.34
CA GLN A 7 3.10 -3.68 3.60
C GLN A 7 3.98 -4.95 3.68
N LYS A 8 5.14 -4.89 4.35
CA LYS A 8 6.11 -6.00 4.44
C LYS A 8 6.44 -6.45 5.87
N LEU A 9 5.59 -6.11 6.85
CA LEU A 9 5.67 -6.72 8.19
C LEU A 9 5.52 -8.25 8.19
N ARG A 10 5.05 -8.85 7.09
CA ARG A 10 4.90 -10.31 6.94
C ARG A 10 6.23 -11.06 6.76
N GLU A 11 7.26 -10.39 6.24
CA GLU A 11 8.53 -11.05 5.94
C GLU A 11 9.24 -11.43 7.25
N GLY A 12 9.34 -12.74 7.50
CA GLY A 12 9.94 -13.32 8.72
C GLY A 12 8.96 -13.79 9.82
N HIS A 13 7.64 -13.69 9.64
CA HIS A 13 6.65 -14.10 10.67
C HIS A 13 5.78 -15.29 10.25
N ALA A 14 5.21 -16.00 11.24
CA ALA A 14 4.30 -17.13 11.02
C ALA A 14 3.07 -16.75 10.17
N GLN A 15 2.62 -17.70 9.35
CA GLN A 15 1.46 -17.54 8.47
C GLN A 15 0.17 -17.32 9.29
N ASP A 16 -0.75 -16.50 8.79
CA ASP A 16 -2.04 -16.13 9.42
C ASP A 16 -2.01 -15.26 10.70
N ARG A 17 -0.87 -14.63 11.00
CA ARG A 17 -0.77 -13.62 12.06
C ARG A 17 -1.53 -12.33 11.71
N VAL A 18 -2.20 -11.75 12.70
CA VAL A 18 -2.70 -10.36 12.63
C VAL A 18 -1.56 -9.41 13.04
N PHE A 19 -1.24 -8.47 12.16
CA PHE A 19 -0.20 -7.47 12.40
C PHE A 19 -0.78 -6.22 13.07
N ASP A 20 -0.09 -5.76 14.09
CA ASP A 20 -0.44 -4.60 14.92
C ASP A 20 0.75 -3.63 15.04
N GLU A 21 0.63 -2.57 15.84
CA GLU A 21 1.69 -1.59 16.03
C GLU A 21 2.94 -2.11 16.75
N ASN A 22 2.87 -3.30 17.35
CA ASN A 22 4.01 -3.96 17.99
C ASN A 22 4.83 -4.80 16.99
N SER A 23 4.30 -4.98 15.79
CA SER A 23 4.93 -5.77 14.76
C SER A 23 6.09 -5.01 14.11
N TRP A 24 7.23 -5.70 13.96
CA TRP A 24 8.45 -5.20 13.33
C TRP A 24 8.93 -6.21 12.28
N THR A 25 9.42 -5.71 11.15
CA THR A 25 10.06 -6.54 10.12
C THR A 25 11.39 -7.10 10.65
N ASP A 26 11.65 -8.39 10.40
CA ASP A 26 12.96 -8.98 10.68
C ASP A 26 13.95 -8.61 9.58
N VAL A 27 14.68 -7.51 9.79
CA VAL A 27 15.65 -6.94 8.83
C VAL A 27 16.83 -7.86 8.47
N ASN A 28 17.01 -8.97 9.19
CA ASN A 28 18.05 -9.96 8.92
C ASN A 28 17.55 -11.14 8.07
N SER A 29 16.24 -11.25 7.88
CA SER A 29 15.66 -12.27 7.02
C SER A 29 16.06 -12.06 5.55
N SER A 30 16.49 -13.14 4.89
CA SER A 30 16.80 -13.13 3.45
C SER A 30 15.57 -12.91 2.57
N SER A 31 14.37 -13.04 3.14
CA SER A 31 13.11 -12.77 2.45
C SER A 31 12.72 -11.29 2.40
N VAL A 32 13.42 -10.43 3.16
CA VAL A 32 13.13 -8.99 3.22
C VAL A 32 13.87 -8.23 2.13
N ASP A 33 13.14 -7.50 1.29
CA ASP A 33 13.79 -6.65 0.29
C ASP A 33 14.35 -5.34 0.86
N TYR A 34 15.27 -4.75 0.10
CA TYR A 34 15.99 -3.54 0.50
C TYR A 34 15.07 -2.37 0.83
N TYR A 35 13.93 -2.25 0.15
CA TYR A 35 13.00 -1.15 0.41
C TYR A 35 12.36 -1.30 1.79
N ALA A 36 11.79 -2.47 2.12
CA ALA A 36 11.22 -2.70 3.45
C ALA A 36 12.25 -2.66 4.57
N LYS A 37 13.44 -3.19 4.32
CA LYS A 37 14.59 -3.06 5.22
C LYS A 37 14.91 -1.60 5.50
N SER A 38 15.02 -0.77 4.45
CA SER A 38 15.35 0.65 4.57
C SER A 38 14.31 1.41 5.41
N LYS A 39 13.01 1.14 5.22
CA LYS A 39 11.93 1.79 5.95
C LYS A 39 11.94 1.40 7.42
N THR A 40 12.19 0.12 7.72
CA THR A 40 12.29 -0.36 9.10
C THR A 40 13.49 0.23 9.83
N LEU A 41 14.66 0.27 9.17
CA LEU A 41 15.87 0.84 9.77
C LEU A 41 15.75 2.35 9.98
N ALA A 42 15.11 3.06 9.05
CA ALA A 42 14.87 4.49 9.21
C ALA A 42 13.89 4.80 10.36
N GLU A 43 12.88 3.94 10.59
CA GLU A 43 12.01 4.07 11.76
C GLU A 43 12.78 3.84 13.06
N LYS A 44 13.60 2.78 13.14
CA LYS A 44 14.46 2.52 14.31
C LYS A 44 15.41 3.68 14.57
N ALA A 45 16.09 4.18 13.54
CA ALA A 45 17.00 5.32 13.66
C ALA A 45 16.29 6.59 14.15
N ALA A 46 15.03 6.81 13.78
CA ALA A 46 14.25 7.95 14.29
C ALA A 46 13.96 7.83 15.80
N TRP A 47 13.64 6.63 16.28
CA TRP A 47 13.47 6.35 17.71
C TRP A 47 14.80 6.46 18.47
N ASP A 48 15.86 5.83 17.96
CA ASP A 48 17.21 5.89 18.55
C ASP A 48 17.70 7.35 18.66
N PHE A 49 17.44 8.16 17.63
CA PHE A 49 17.78 9.57 17.64
C PHE A 49 17.01 10.32 18.73
N LEU A 50 15.70 10.11 18.86
CA LEU A 50 14.90 10.72 19.92
C LEU A 50 15.41 10.34 21.32
N ASP A 51 15.76 9.08 21.53
CA ASP A 51 16.28 8.57 22.79
C ASP A 51 17.66 9.13 23.14
N SER A 52 18.47 9.46 22.13
CA SER A 52 19.79 10.09 22.30
C SER A 52 19.74 11.56 22.72
N ILE A 53 18.59 12.24 22.55
CA ILE A 53 18.43 13.65 22.90
C ILE A 53 18.24 13.78 24.42
N LYS A 54 18.89 14.77 25.04
CA LYS A 54 18.69 15.09 26.46
C LYS A 54 17.23 15.45 26.74
N ASP A 55 16.67 15.00 27.86
CA ASP A 55 15.22 15.12 28.15
C ASP A 55 14.65 16.53 27.99
N GLY A 56 15.40 17.58 28.34
CA GLY A 56 14.96 18.97 28.19
C GLY A 56 14.81 19.47 26.73
N ASN A 57 15.29 18.70 25.75
CA ASN A 57 15.27 19.05 24.32
C ASN A 57 14.48 18.05 23.46
N LYS A 58 13.86 17.03 24.06
CA LYS A 58 13.10 16.02 23.30
C LYS A 58 11.87 16.64 22.66
N PHE A 59 11.72 16.47 21.36
CA PHE A 59 10.49 16.77 20.64
C PHE A 59 9.55 15.57 20.65
N LYS A 60 8.28 15.80 20.33
CA LYS A 60 7.28 14.72 20.24
C LYS A 60 7.39 14.01 18.89
N LEU A 61 7.43 12.68 18.91
CA LEU A 61 7.53 11.85 17.72
C LEU A 61 6.37 10.87 17.65
N THR A 62 5.74 10.81 16.47
CA THR A 62 4.78 9.78 16.10
C THR A 62 5.22 9.20 14.77
N CYS A 63 5.29 7.88 14.68
CA CYS A 63 5.59 7.16 13.43
C CYS A 63 4.28 6.65 12.85
N LEU A 64 3.92 7.15 11.66
CA LEU A 64 2.74 6.72 10.94
C LEU A 64 3.15 5.74 9.87
N ASN A 65 2.50 4.60 9.88
CA ASN A 65 2.94 3.49 9.07
C ASN A 65 1.87 2.99 8.11
N PRO A 66 1.74 3.61 6.92
CA PRO A 66 0.73 3.21 5.96
C PRO A 66 1.04 1.90 5.22
N THR A 67 -0.01 1.22 4.77
CA THR A 67 0.09 0.11 3.80
C THR A 67 0.14 0.64 2.37
N LEU A 68 -0.36 -0.09 1.35
CA LEU A 68 -0.33 0.41 -0.02
C LEU A 68 -1.23 1.64 -0.14
N VAL A 69 -0.60 2.80 -0.32
CA VAL A 69 -1.31 4.06 -0.46
C VAL A 69 -1.90 4.16 -1.86
N LEU A 70 -3.21 4.31 -1.95
CA LEU A 70 -4.01 4.45 -3.16
C LEU A 70 -4.78 5.77 -3.13
N GLY A 71 -5.34 6.17 -4.26
CA GLY A 71 -6.16 7.37 -4.37
C GLY A 71 -5.66 8.33 -5.45
N PRO A 72 -6.37 9.44 -5.66
CA PRO A 72 -6.06 10.41 -6.70
C PRO A 72 -4.69 11.05 -6.46
N LEU A 73 -3.91 11.22 -7.54
CA LEU A 73 -2.58 11.81 -7.45
C LEU A 73 -2.70 13.33 -7.32
N LEU A 74 -1.90 13.92 -6.44
CA LEU A 74 -1.73 15.37 -6.34
C LEU A 74 -0.64 15.88 -7.31
N ILE A 75 0.42 15.09 -7.49
CA ILE A 75 1.58 15.40 -8.32
C ILE A 75 1.94 14.21 -9.21
N ASP A 76 2.62 14.50 -10.31
CA ASP A 76 3.08 13.49 -11.26
C ASP A 76 4.40 12.89 -10.78
N GLU A 77 4.33 12.01 -9.79
CA GLU A 77 5.47 11.29 -9.25
C GLU A 77 5.44 9.80 -9.58
N GLU A 78 6.61 9.17 -9.46
CA GLU A 78 6.73 7.71 -9.51
C GLU A 78 6.68 7.13 -8.09
N GLY A 79 6.01 5.99 -7.95
CA GLY A 79 5.93 5.28 -6.68
C GLY A 79 5.48 3.85 -6.88
N ALA A 80 5.71 2.99 -5.89
CA ALA A 80 5.35 1.57 -5.96
C ALA A 80 3.86 1.36 -6.24
N SER A 81 2.99 2.11 -5.56
CA SER A 81 1.53 2.08 -5.79
C SER A 81 1.14 2.54 -7.20
N ILE A 82 1.74 3.64 -7.67
CA ILE A 82 1.50 4.20 -9.00
C ILE A 82 1.93 3.21 -10.09
N SER A 83 3.12 2.63 -9.95
CA SER A 83 3.63 1.62 -10.87
C SER A 83 2.74 0.37 -10.90
N LEU A 84 2.28 -0.10 -9.74
CA LEU A 84 1.37 -1.25 -9.65
C LEU A 84 0.04 -0.98 -10.36
N MET A 85 -0.62 0.15 -10.06
CA MET A 85 -1.90 0.51 -10.70
C MET A 85 -1.76 0.77 -12.20
N ARG A 86 -0.65 1.38 -12.62
CA ARG A 86 -0.29 1.53 -14.04
C ARG A 86 -0.18 0.16 -14.73
N ARG A 87 0.46 -0.83 -14.10
CA ARG A 87 0.58 -2.18 -14.66
C ARG A 87 -0.77 -2.86 -14.87
N PHE A 88 -1.72 -2.66 -13.94
CA PHE A 88 -3.09 -3.17 -14.09
C PHE A 88 -3.82 -2.56 -15.30
N LEU A 89 -3.65 -1.25 -15.55
CA LEU A 89 -4.39 -0.52 -16.59
C LEU A 89 -3.72 -0.55 -17.98
N ASN A 90 -2.39 -0.67 -18.03
CA ASN A 90 -1.61 -0.67 -19.28
C ASN A 90 -1.40 -2.05 -19.90
N ALA A 91 -2.09 -3.10 -19.44
CA ALA A 91 -1.95 -4.46 -19.94
C ALA A 91 -0.52 -5.04 -19.81
N GLN A 92 0.25 -4.54 -18.82
CA GLN A 92 1.62 -5.02 -18.56
C GLN A 92 1.60 -6.34 -17.77
N MET A 93 0.44 -6.74 -17.26
CA MET A 93 0.20 -8.04 -16.64
C MET A 93 -0.78 -8.83 -17.52
N GLN A 94 -0.43 -10.05 -17.90
CA GLN A 94 -1.35 -10.94 -18.63
C GLN A 94 -2.24 -11.73 -17.66
N ALA A 95 -1.68 -12.10 -16.51
CA ALA A 95 -2.35 -12.75 -15.39
C ALA A 95 -1.85 -12.16 -14.08
N VAL A 96 -2.61 -12.31 -13.01
CA VAL A 96 -2.24 -11.86 -11.67
C VAL A 96 -1.79 -13.03 -10.79
N PRO A 97 -0.77 -12.88 -9.95
CA PRO A 97 -0.41 -13.88 -8.96
C PRO A 97 -1.43 -13.91 -7.81
N GLU A 98 -1.44 -14.99 -7.03
CA GLU A 98 -2.26 -15.12 -5.82
C GLU A 98 -1.65 -14.33 -4.65
N LEU A 99 -1.61 -13.01 -4.80
CA LEU A 99 -1.07 -12.10 -3.79
C LEU A 99 -2.20 -11.30 -3.14
N ASN A 100 -2.03 -11.04 -1.85
CA ASN A 100 -2.93 -10.21 -1.04
C ASN A 100 -2.21 -8.94 -0.57
N LEU A 101 -2.91 -7.82 -0.58
CA LEU A 101 -2.41 -6.49 -0.23
C LEU A 101 -3.38 -5.78 0.69
N ALA A 102 -2.87 -5.21 1.78
CA ALA A 102 -3.59 -4.17 2.49
C ALA A 102 -3.37 -2.82 1.81
N CYS A 103 -4.43 -2.00 1.82
CA CYS A 103 -4.50 -0.75 1.10
C CYS A 103 -5.06 0.34 2.02
N VAL A 104 -4.72 1.60 1.71
CA VAL A 104 -5.25 2.78 2.41
C VAL A 104 -5.36 3.95 1.44
N ASP A 105 -6.35 4.81 1.62
CA ASP A 105 -6.49 6.02 0.82
C ASP A 105 -5.47 7.10 1.24
N VAL A 106 -4.89 7.81 0.27
CA VAL A 106 -3.91 8.86 0.47
C VAL A 106 -4.47 10.04 1.30
N ARG A 107 -5.77 10.33 1.19
CA ARG A 107 -6.43 11.38 1.98
C ARG A 107 -6.61 10.95 3.42
N ASP A 108 -6.79 9.66 3.70
CA ASP A 108 -6.79 9.13 5.07
C ASP A 108 -5.38 9.20 5.68
N VAL A 109 -4.35 8.88 4.88
CA VAL A 109 -2.96 9.04 5.30
C VAL A 109 -2.66 10.51 5.61
N ALA A 110 -3.04 11.44 4.73
CA ALA A 110 -2.86 12.87 4.97
C ALA A 110 -3.61 13.35 6.23
N LYS A 111 -4.86 12.91 6.42
CA LYS A 111 -5.62 13.19 7.64
C LYS A 111 -4.92 12.64 8.88
N ALA A 112 -4.37 11.42 8.81
CA ALA A 112 -3.60 10.84 9.91
C ALA A 112 -2.40 11.68 10.31
N HIS A 113 -1.70 12.24 9.32
CA HIS A 113 -0.57 13.14 9.58
C HIS A 113 -1.02 14.40 10.32
N VAL A 114 -2.13 15.02 9.90
CA VAL A 114 -2.66 16.22 10.57
C VAL A 114 -3.15 15.90 11.99
N GLU A 115 -3.89 14.81 12.17
CA GLU A 115 -4.44 14.43 13.48
C GLU A 115 -3.33 14.04 14.47
N ALA A 116 -2.30 13.33 14.03
CA ALA A 116 -1.17 12.98 14.89
C ALA A 116 -0.40 14.22 15.39
N MET A 117 -0.30 15.29 14.59
CA MET A 117 0.31 16.55 15.07
C MET A 117 -0.56 17.31 16.07
N ARG A 118 -1.88 17.06 16.10
CA ARG A 118 -2.84 17.79 16.94
C ARG A 118 -3.18 17.07 18.25
N ARG A 119 -2.92 15.77 18.32
CA ARG A 119 -3.34 14.89 19.41
C ARG A 119 -2.14 14.41 20.22
N PRO A 120 -1.91 14.96 21.42
CA PRO A 120 -0.81 14.55 22.30
C PRO A 120 -0.86 13.06 22.65
N GLU A 121 -2.02 12.42 22.59
CA GLU A 121 -2.21 10.97 22.82
C GLU A 121 -1.48 10.12 21.78
N SER A 122 -1.10 10.70 20.64
CA SER A 122 -0.30 10.03 19.61
C SER A 122 1.21 10.19 19.82
N ASP A 123 1.65 10.97 20.81
CA ASP A 123 3.07 11.16 21.12
C ASP A 123 3.71 9.83 21.56
N GLY A 124 4.87 9.53 21.02
CA GLY A 124 5.60 8.29 21.29
C GLY A 124 4.97 7.04 20.67
N GLN A 125 3.96 7.20 19.82
CA GLN A 125 3.25 6.07 19.22
C GLN A 125 3.78 5.73 17.82
N ARG A 126 3.85 4.43 17.55
CA ARG A 126 3.73 3.87 16.21
C ARG A 126 2.25 3.62 15.94
N ILE A 127 1.76 3.96 14.75
CA ILE A 127 0.34 3.80 14.40
C ILE A 127 0.23 3.22 12.99
N LEU A 128 -0.51 2.11 12.85
CA LEU A 128 -0.78 1.50 11.55
C LEU A 128 -1.85 2.26 10.81
N ILE A 129 -1.54 2.75 9.61
CA ILE A 129 -2.49 3.49 8.78
C ILE A 129 -2.94 2.59 7.63
N THR A 130 -3.95 1.76 7.90
CA THR A 130 -4.45 0.79 6.92
C THR A 130 -5.96 0.62 7.01
N SER A 131 -6.60 0.47 5.85
CA SER A 131 -7.98 0.04 5.79
C SER A 131 -8.08 -1.49 5.89
N GLN A 132 -9.28 -1.96 6.20
CA GLN A 132 -9.65 -3.38 6.23
C GLN A 132 -10.94 -3.55 5.41
N PRO A 133 -11.14 -4.69 4.73
CA PRO A 133 -10.21 -5.82 4.62
C PRO A 133 -9.07 -5.56 3.62
N SER A 134 -8.13 -6.49 3.54
CA SER A 134 -7.12 -6.55 2.48
C SER A 134 -7.71 -7.11 1.18
N PHE A 135 -7.07 -6.84 0.05
CA PHE A 135 -7.52 -7.19 -1.29
C PHE A 135 -6.57 -8.18 -1.95
N TRP A 136 -7.13 -9.23 -2.57
CA TRP A 136 -6.35 -10.04 -3.50
C TRP A 136 -6.15 -9.29 -4.82
N PHE A 137 -5.04 -9.55 -5.51
CA PHE A 137 -4.80 -8.98 -6.85
C PHE A 137 -5.95 -9.30 -7.83
N ARG A 138 -6.59 -10.47 -7.69
CA ARG A 138 -7.76 -10.84 -8.49
C ARG A 138 -8.95 -9.91 -8.26
N ASP A 139 -9.12 -9.42 -7.04
CA ASP A 139 -10.21 -8.52 -6.66
C ASP A 139 -9.93 -7.10 -7.16
N ILE A 140 -8.68 -6.62 -7.01
CA ILE A 140 -8.21 -5.36 -7.60
C ILE A 140 -8.44 -5.37 -9.12
N ALA A 141 -8.01 -6.44 -9.80
CA ALA A 141 -8.24 -6.61 -11.23
C ALA A 141 -9.73 -6.60 -11.58
N ARG A 142 -10.58 -7.24 -10.77
CA ARG A 142 -12.03 -7.26 -10.98
C ARG A 142 -12.64 -5.86 -10.85
N ILE A 143 -12.26 -5.09 -9.83
CA ILE A 143 -12.72 -3.71 -9.58
C ILE A 143 -12.34 -2.83 -10.77
N LEU A 144 -11.05 -2.81 -11.13
CA LEU A 144 -10.56 -1.98 -12.24
C LEU A 144 -11.15 -2.39 -13.59
N ARG A 145 -11.30 -3.69 -13.84
CA ARG A 145 -11.91 -4.18 -15.08
C ARG A 145 -13.39 -3.82 -15.18
N LYS A 146 -14.13 -3.79 -14.06
CA LYS A 146 -15.54 -3.40 -14.04
C LYS A 146 -15.71 -1.95 -14.50
N GLU A 147 -14.84 -1.06 -14.06
CA GLU A 147 -14.91 0.37 -14.39
C GLU A 147 -14.27 0.69 -15.76
N PHE A 148 -13.03 0.23 -15.98
CA PHE A 148 -12.21 0.64 -17.13
C PHE A 148 -12.29 -0.34 -18.31
N GLY A 149 -12.79 -1.56 -18.11
CA GLY A 149 -12.97 -2.55 -19.18
C GLY A 149 -13.89 -2.07 -20.30
N PRO A 150 -15.09 -1.56 -20.00
CA PRO A 150 -15.99 -0.95 -21.00
C PRO A 150 -15.37 0.25 -21.73
N GLN A 151 -14.41 0.92 -21.11
CA GLN A 151 -13.70 2.08 -21.66
C GLN A 151 -12.48 1.69 -22.53
N GLY A 152 -12.29 0.40 -22.79
CA GLY A 152 -11.24 -0.12 -23.68
C GLY A 152 -9.90 -0.44 -22.99
N PHE A 153 -9.83 -0.41 -21.66
CA PHE A 153 -8.63 -0.81 -20.92
C PHE A 153 -8.57 -2.33 -20.74
N ARG A 154 -7.40 -2.91 -20.99
CA ARG A 154 -7.15 -4.34 -20.87
C ARG A 154 -6.55 -4.65 -19.51
N VAL A 155 -7.42 -4.96 -18.55
CA VAL A 155 -7.06 -5.38 -17.19
C VAL A 155 -7.01 -6.92 -17.13
N PRO A 156 -6.01 -7.52 -16.43
CA PRO A 156 -5.88 -8.96 -16.30
C PRO A 156 -7.16 -9.66 -15.86
N ARG A 157 -7.41 -10.86 -16.38
CA ARG A 157 -8.60 -11.66 -16.02
C ARG A 157 -8.28 -12.94 -15.26
N HIS A 158 -7.13 -13.52 -15.56
CA HIS A 158 -6.74 -14.83 -15.07
C HIS A 158 -5.77 -14.71 -13.91
N GLN A 159 -5.83 -15.68 -13.02
CA GLN A 159 -4.82 -15.88 -11.99
C GLN A 159 -3.78 -16.86 -12.52
N VAL A 160 -2.50 -16.55 -12.37
CA VAL A 160 -1.42 -17.47 -12.72
C VAL A 160 -1.29 -18.55 -11.64
N SER A 161 -1.09 -19.80 -12.04
CA SER A 161 -0.84 -20.90 -11.12
C SER A 161 0.58 -20.82 -10.54
N TYR A 162 0.78 -21.33 -9.32
CA TYR A 162 2.09 -21.30 -8.66
C TYR A 162 3.23 -21.90 -9.50
N PRO A 163 3.10 -23.06 -10.18
CA PRO A 163 4.20 -23.63 -10.98
C PRO A 163 4.64 -22.71 -12.13
N VAL A 164 3.70 -22.02 -12.77
CA VAL A 164 3.99 -21.07 -13.86
C VAL A 164 4.70 -19.83 -13.31
N LEU A 165 4.24 -19.31 -12.17
CA LEU A 165 4.90 -18.19 -11.50
C LEU A 165 6.31 -18.56 -11.02
N TRP A 166 6.48 -19.78 -10.49
CA TRP A 166 7.78 -20.32 -10.10
C TRP A 166 8.74 -20.45 -11.29
N LEU A 167 8.28 -20.97 -12.43
CA LEU A 167 9.09 -21.00 -13.65
C LEU A 167 9.46 -19.60 -14.14
N TYR A 168 8.53 -18.66 -14.06
CA TYR A 168 8.77 -17.26 -14.46
C TYR A 168 9.78 -16.55 -13.55
N SER A 169 9.88 -16.96 -12.28
CA SER A 169 10.80 -16.37 -11.30
C SER A 169 12.29 -16.46 -11.67
N PHE A 170 12.67 -17.43 -12.51
CA PHE A 170 14.05 -17.53 -13.02
C PHE A 170 14.43 -16.41 -13.98
N PHE A 171 13.43 -15.73 -14.57
CA PHE A 171 13.62 -14.71 -15.59
C PHE A 171 13.20 -13.30 -15.12
N ASP A 172 12.51 -13.20 -13.97
CA ASP A 172 11.99 -11.93 -13.45
C ASP A 172 12.19 -11.81 -11.93
N GLN A 173 12.89 -10.76 -11.52
CA GLN A 173 13.24 -10.55 -10.10
C GLN A 173 12.02 -10.21 -9.23
N GLU A 174 11.00 -9.53 -9.77
CA GLU A 174 9.79 -9.22 -9.02
C GLU A 174 8.96 -10.48 -8.76
N ALA A 175 8.86 -11.37 -9.75
CA ALA A 175 8.22 -12.66 -9.62
C ALA A 175 8.90 -13.52 -8.54
N ALA A 176 10.24 -13.58 -8.54
CA ALA A 176 11.01 -14.26 -7.50
C ALA A 176 10.75 -13.69 -6.11
N ALA A 177 10.76 -12.35 -5.97
CA ALA A 177 10.46 -11.68 -4.71
C ALA A 177 9.04 -11.97 -4.20
N CYS A 178 8.08 -12.26 -5.08
CA CYS A 178 6.70 -12.51 -4.70
C CYS A 178 6.41 -13.96 -4.30
N LEU A 179 7.26 -14.95 -4.63
CA LEU A 179 6.95 -16.37 -4.46
C LEU A 179 6.58 -16.75 -3.01
N HIS A 180 7.31 -16.22 -2.03
CA HIS A 180 7.07 -16.49 -0.60
C HIS A 180 5.78 -15.84 -0.05
N ARG A 181 5.07 -15.06 -0.88
CA ARG A 181 3.84 -14.34 -0.54
C ARG A 181 2.59 -14.97 -1.15
N VAL A 182 2.75 -15.91 -2.08
CA VAL A 182 1.64 -16.51 -2.82
C VAL A 182 0.75 -17.32 -1.89
N GLY A 183 -0.58 -17.16 -2.00
CA GLY A 183 -1.57 -17.98 -1.30
C GLY A 183 -1.89 -17.55 0.13
N HIS A 184 -1.32 -16.44 0.61
CA HIS A 184 -1.50 -16.01 2.00
C HIS A 184 -2.27 -14.70 2.13
N THR A 185 -3.18 -14.65 3.11
CA THR A 185 -3.94 -13.44 3.44
C THR A 185 -3.16 -12.59 4.41
N ILE A 186 -3.13 -11.27 4.20
CA ILE A 186 -2.56 -10.33 5.15
C ILE A 186 -3.71 -9.73 5.97
N ARG A 187 -3.57 -9.72 7.29
CA ARG A 187 -4.52 -9.10 8.22
C ARG A 187 -3.79 -8.13 9.12
N PHE A 188 -4.35 -6.93 9.27
CA PHE A 188 -3.85 -5.91 10.19
C PHE A 188 -4.93 -5.57 11.21
N ASP A 189 -4.55 -5.14 12.39
CA ASP A 189 -5.42 -4.45 13.34
C ASP A 189 -5.20 -2.94 13.17
N ASN A 190 -6.29 -2.19 12.92
CA ASN A 190 -6.25 -0.73 12.79
C ASN A 190 -7.02 0.00 13.90
N SER A 191 -7.39 -0.72 14.97
CA SER A 191 -8.16 -0.19 16.10
C SER A 191 -7.48 1.01 16.75
N LYS A 192 -6.15 0.97 16.92
CA LYS A 192 -5.37 2.07 17.51
C LYS A 192 -5.45 3.35 16.67
N ALA A 193 -5.40 3.25 15.35
CA ALA A 193 -5.54 4.41 14.47
C ALA A 193 -6.92 5.06 14.61
N LYS A 194 -7.97 4.25 14.69
CA LYS A 194 -9.34 4.73 14.93
C LYS A 194 -9.46 5.41 16.29
N GLN A 195 -8.94 4.79 17.35
CA GLN A 195 -9.04 5.28 18.72
C GLN A 195 -8.23 6.55 18.95
N LEU A 196 -6.95 6.57 18.58
CA LEU A 196 -6.06 7.69 18.86
C LEU A 196 -6.29 8.85 17.88
N LEU A 197 -6.48 8.57 16.59
CA LEU A 197 -6.55 9.61 15.57
C LEU A 197 -7.98 9.96 15.15
N GLY A 198 -9.01 9.20 15.56
CA GLY A 198 -10.39 9.46 15.18
C GLY A 198 -10.64 9.37 13.67
N ILE A 199 -9.89 8.48 12.99
CA ILE A 199 -9.97 8.31 11.54
C ILE A 199 -10.93 7.19 11.20
N GLU A 200 -11.90 7.50 10.36
CA GLU A 200 -12.66 6.51 9.61
C GLU A 200 -12.01 6.36 8.23
N PHE A 201 -11.67 5.12 7.88
CA PHE A 201 -10.99 4.83 6.62
C PHE A 201 -12.00 4.75 5.47
N ARG A 202 -11.64 5.34 4.33
CA ARG A 202 -12.37 5.23 3.07
C ARG A 202 -12.30 3.81 2.52
N ASP A 203 -13.25 3.47 1.65
CA ASP A 203 -13.21 2.23 0.90
C ASP A 203 -12.02 2.26 -0.09
N PRO A 204 -11.02 1.36 0.05
CA PRO A 204 -9.92 1.30 -0.89
C PRO A 204 -10.36 0.98 -2.32
N ALA A 205 -11.51 0.31 -2.52
CA ALA A 205 -12.01 0.00 -3.86
C ALA A 205 -12.37 1.26 -4.66
N GLU A 206 -12.96 2.27 -4.01
CA GLU A 206 -13.23 3.57 -4.64
C GLU A 206 -11.91 4.30 -4.92
N SER A 207 -11.00 4.26 -3.95
CA SER A 207 -9.67 4.87 -4.04
C SER A 207 -8.84 4.30 -5.21
N MET A 208 -8.96 2.99 -5.49
CA MET A 208 -8.35 2.33 -6.65
C MET A 208 -8.86 2.90 -7.97
N VAL A 209 -10.17 3.17 -8.05
CA VAL A 209 -10.82 3.70 -9.25
C VAL A 209 -10.45 5.17 -9.46
N GLU A 210 -10.52 6.00 -8.42
CA GLU A 210 -10.09 7.41 -8.48
C GLU A 210 -8.61 7.52 -8.88
N MET A 211 -7.75 6.66 -8.33
CA MET A 211 -6.35 6.58 -8.74
C MET A 211 -6.24 6.23 -10.23
N GLY A 212 -6.99 5.24 -10.71
CA GLY A 212 -7.01 4.85 -12.12
C GLY A 212 -7.39 6.00 -13.05
N TYR A 213 -8.44 6.76 -12.70
CA TYR A 213 -8.83 7.96 -13.43
C TYR A 213 -7.74 9.02 -13.41
N SER A 214 -7.13 9.27 -12.24
CA SER A 214 -6.04 10.23 -12.10
C SER A 214 -4.83 9.88 -12.95
N LEU A 215 -4.46 8.59 -13.04
CA LEU A 215 -3.37 8.12 -13.89
C LEU A 215 -3.65 8.34 -15.39
N ILE A 216 -4.91 8.19 -15.81
CA ILE A 216 -5.33 8.42 -17.20
C ILE A 216 -5.34 9.91 -17.53
N GLU A 217 -5.90 10.74 -16.66
CA GLU A 217 -6.00 12.18 -16.88
C GLU A 217 -4.64 12.89 -16.85
N ARG A 218 -3.71 12.40 -16.03
CA ARG A 218 -2.32 12.89 -15.97
C ARG A 218 -1.41 12.32 -17.07
N GLY A 219 -1.94 11.45 -17.94
CA GLY A 219 -1.17 10.87 -19.05
C GLY A 219 -0.15 9.79 -18.67
N ILE A 220 -0.09 9.38 -17.40
CA ILE A 220 0.74 8.26 -16.92
C ILE A 220 0.26 6.93 -17.52
N VAL A 221 -1.05 6.82 -17.75
CA VAL A 221 -1.70 5.74 -18.50
C VAL A 221 -2.28 6.34 -19.77
N LYS A 222 -1.95 5.76 -20.93
CA LYS A 222 -2.42 6.26 -22.22
C LYS A 222 -3.94 6.12 -22.35
N LYS A 223 -4.63 7.21 -22.67
CA LYS A 223 -6.07 7.23 -23.00
C LYS A 223 -6.38 6.25 -24.13
N ARG A 224 -7.48 5.50 -23.97
CA ARG A 224 -8.00 4.56 -24.96
C ARG A 224 -9.11 5.23 -25.78
N PRO A 225 -9.35 4.83 -27.04
CA PRO A 225 -10.40 5.44 -27.87
C PRO A 225 -11.80 5.42 -27.24
N GLY A 226 -12.09 4.41 -26.41
CA GLY A 226 -13.37 4.28 -25.69
C GLY A 226 -13.43 4.98 -24.33
N TYR A 227 -12.42 5.78 -23.96
CA TYR A 227 -12.38 6.46 -22.67
C TYR A 227 -13.38 7.62 -22.64
N THR A 228 -14.25 7.64 -21.62
CA THR A 228 -15.40 8.56 -21.52
C THR A 228 -15.17 9.73 -20.56
N GLY A 229 -13.95 9.88 -20.01
CA GLY A 229 -13.67 10.89 -19.00
C GLY A 229 -14.03 10.45 -17.58
N VAL A 230 -13.70 11.30 -16.59
CA VAL A 230 -13.96 11.05 -15.17
C VAL A 230 -15.45 11.30 -14.86
N PRO A 231 -16.19 10.28 -14.36
CA PRO A 231 -17.57 10.43 -13.90
C PRO A 231 -17.68 11.44 -12.76
N GLU A 232 -18.84 12.10 -12.65
CA GLU A 232 -19.08 13.13 -11.63
C GLU A 232 -18.80 12.65 -10.20
N LYS A 233 -19.16 11.39 -9.88
CA LYS A 233 -18.90 10.79 -8.56
C LYS A 233 -17.42 10.68 -8.16
N TYR A 234 -16.49 10.82 -9.12
CA TYR A 234 -15.04 10.75 -8.90
C TYR A 234 -14.34 12.08 -9.19
N ARG A 235 -15.10 13.15 -9.43
CA ARG A 235 -14.54 14.51 -9.48
C ARG A 235 -14.39 15.01 -8.04
N LEU A 236 -13.17 15.42 -7.71
CA LEU A 236 -12.80 16.00 -6.41
C LEU A 236 -13.21 17.47 -6.34
#